data_AF-A0A1U7AEF7-F1
#
_entry.id   AF-A0A1U7AEF7-F1
#
_cell.length_a   1.000
_cell.length_b   1.000
_cell.length_c   1.000
_cell.angle_alpha   90.00
_cell.angle_beta   90.00
_cell.angle_gamma   90.00
#
_symmetry.space_group_name_H-M   'P 1'
#
loop_
_entity.id
_entity.type
_entity.pdbx_description
1 polymer ?
#
loop_
_entity_poly.entity_id
_entity_poly.type
_entity_poly.pdbx_seq_one_letter_code
_entity_poly.pdbx_strand_id
1 'polypeptide(L)'
;MAKYGIIRMQKFHKDAITGIQKHNQREGENSKNKDIDSNRTVLNYDFVNEDKIKYHEEIKKMTAARVKRKIRNDAVLVAEFFVSASPEYMHAMSPDEQRKYFEAALD
;
A
#
# COMPACT_ATOMS: atom_id res chain seq x y z
N MET A 1 24.11 -14.44 -3.70
CA MET A 1 23.02 -14.33 -2.71
C MET A 1 21.75 -14.91 -3.31
N ALA A 2 20.90 -15.53 -2.50
CA ALA A 2 19.64 -16.08 -2.96
C ALA A 2 18.62 -14.96 -3.24
N LYS A 3 17.85 -15.11 -4.31
CA LYS A 3 16.82 -14.16 -4.76
C LYS A 3 15.46 -14.69 -4.33
N TYR A 4 14.74 -13.93 -3.50
CA TYR A 4 13.42 -14.31 -3.01
C TYR A 4 12.38 -13.27 -3.40
N GLY A 5 11.22 -13.73 -3.83
CA GLY A 5 10.00 -12.93 -3.77
C GLY A 5 9.53 -12.84 -2.32
N ILE A 6 9.08 -11.67 -1.91
CA ILE A 6 8.64 -11.38 -0.55
C ILE A 6 7.19 -10.93 -0.61
N ILE A 7 6.32 -11.69 0.05
CA ILE A 7 4.95 -11.29 0.30
C ILE A 7 4.68 -11.38 1.80
N ARG A 8 4.18 -10.29 2.38
CA ARG A 8 3.79 -10.24 3.79
C ARG A 8 2.43 -9.59 3.94
N MET A 9 1.52 -10.27 4.62
CA MET A 9 0.21 -9.72 4.96
C MET A 9 0.23 -9.08 6.36
N GLN A 10 -0.43 -7.93 6.49
CA GLN A 10 -0.72 -7.28 7.77
C GLN A 10 -2.20 -6.89 7.87
N LYS A 11 -2.80 -7.19 9.03
CA LYS A 11 -4.20 -6.86 9.33
C LYS A 11 -4.29 -5.46 9.93
N PHE A 12 -5.26 -4.69 9.49
CA PHE A 12 -5.50 -3.34 10.00
C PHE A 12 -6.95 -3.11 10.42
N HIS A 13 -7.07 -2.45 11.56
CA HIS A 13 -8.32 -1.98 12.14
C HIS A 13 -8.54 -0.50 11.83
N LYS A 14 -9.73 0.01 12.14
CA LYS A 14 -10.14 1.40 11.86
C LYS A 14 -9.10 2.45 12.26
N ASP A 15 -8.44 2.29 13.41
CA ASP A 15 -7.57 3.33 13.97
C ASP A 15 -6.25 3.47 13.20
N ALA A 16 -5.84 2.44 12.46
CA ALA A 16 -4.61 2.44 11.67
C ALA A 16 -4.78 3.04 10.27
N ILE A 17 -6.00 3.06 9.73
CA ILE A 17 -6.28 3.37 8.32
C ILE A 17 -5.79 4.77 7.92
N THR A 18 -6.04 5.78 8.75
CA THR A 18 -5.56 7.15 8.48
C THR A 18 -4.03 7.22 8.42
N GLY A 19 -3.34 6.48 9.28
CA GLY A 19 -1.87 6.44 9.29
C GLY A 19 -1.31 5.80 8.01
N ILE A 20 -1.92 4.70 7.58
CA ILE A 20 -1.53 3.98 6.36
C ILE A 20 -1.78 4.86 5.13
N GLN A 21 -2.93 5.53 5.04
CA GLN A 21 -3.23 6.45 3.94
C GLN A 21 -2.16 7.52 3.82
N LYS A 22 -1.89 8.24 4.91
CA LYS A 22 -0.89 9.31 4.95
C LYS A 22 0.49 8.81 4.53
N HIS A 23 0.86 7.60 4.95
CA HIS A 23 2.14 7.00 4.60
C HIS A 23 2.22 6.61 3.12
N ASN A 24 1.21 5.92 2.59
CA ASN A 24 1.20 5.39 1.21
C ASN A 24 1.04 6.51 0.19
N GLN A 25 0.16 7.48 0.44
CA GLN A 25 -0.08 8.63 -0.45
C GLN A 25 0.84 9.82 -0.16
N ARG A 26 1.83 9.65 0.72
CA ARG A 26 2.86 10.66 1.06
C ARG A 26 2.25 12.04 1.37
N GLU A 27 1.21 12.06 2.21
CA GLU A 27 0.50 13.29 2.60
C GLU A 27 1.22 14.08 3.70
N GLY A 28 2.26 13.52 4.31
CA GLY A 28 3.07 14.19 5.34
C GLY A 28 4.32 14.83 4.78
N GLU A 29 4.57 16.09 5.13
CA GLU A 29 5.75 16.84 4.68
C GLU A 29 7.06 16.36 5.36
N ASN A 30 6.97 15.89 6.61
CA ASN A 30 8.11 15.50 7.43
C ASN A 30 7.97 14.03 7.87
N SER A 31 8.39 13.12 6.99
CA SER A 31 8.51 11.71 7.35
C SER A 31 9.56 11.55 8.47
N LYS A 32 9.20 10.82 9.53
CA LYS A 32 10.17 10.40 10.57
C LYS A 32 11.14 9.33 10.05
N ASN A 33 10.78 8.65 8.96
CA ASN A 33 11.64 7.64 8.35
C ASN A 33 12.70 8.32 7.48
N LYS A 34 13.95 8.22 7.91
CA LYS A 34 15.13 8.82 7.25
C LYS A 34 15.49 8.15 5.92
N ASP A 35 14.95 6.96 5.65
CA ASP A 35 15.20 6.21 4.42
C ASP A 35 14.31 6.70 3.26
N ILE A 36 13.33 7.58 3.53
CA ILE A 36 12.48 8.18 2.50
C ILE A 36 13.16 9.41 1.92
N ASP A 37 13.45 9.35 0.62
CA ASP A 37 13.88 10.50 -0.16
C ASP A 37 12.65 11.21 -0.77
N SER A 38 12.31 12.39 -0.24
CA SER A 38 11.17 13.18 -0.70
C SER A 38 11.26 13.55 -2.18
N ASN A 39 12.46 13.72 -2.73
CA ASN A 39 12.64 14.07 -4.15
C ASN A 39 12.24 12.93 -5.08
N ARG A 40 12.31 11.68 -4.59
CA ARG A 40 11.92 10.48 -5.35
C ARG A 40 10.45 10.14 -5.23
N THR A 41 9.68 10.87 -4.40
CA THR A 41 8.25 10.60 -4.22
C THR A 41 7.45 10.77 -5.52
N VAL A 42 7.89 11.65 -6.41
CA VAL A 42 7.29 11.84 -7.74
C VAL A 42 7.37 10.60 -8.63
N LEU A 43 8.25 9.64 -8.32
CA LEU A 43 8.41 8.39 -9.06
C LEU A 43 7.45 7.29 -8.58
N ASN A 44 6.76 7.48 -7.46
CA ASN A 44 5.77 6.52 -6.98
C ASN A 44 4.52 6.57 -7.85
N TYR A 45 3.81 5.45 -7.94
CA TYR A 45 2.58 5.31 -8.72
C TYR A 45 1.57 4.47 -7.96
N ASP A 46 0.29 4.70 -8.26
CA ASP A 46 -0.84 3.86 -7.87
C ASP A 46 -1.36 3.17 -9.13
N PHE A 47 -1.59 1.85 -9.05
CA PHE A 47 -2.09 1.06 -10.18
C PHE A 47 -3.62 1.07 -10.29
N VAL A 48 -4.32 1.42 -9.21
CA VAL A 48 -5.76 1.28 -9.07
C VAL A 48 -6.45 2.63 -9.11
N ASN A 49 -5.87 3.66 -8.49
CA ASN A 49 -6.46 4.99 -8.40
C ASN A 49 -5.67 6.00 -9.22
N GLU A 50 -6.36 6.81 -10.01
CA GLU A 50 -5.75 7.94 -10.74
C GLU A 50 -5.34 9.07 -9.79
N ASP A 51 -6.13 9.27 -8.72
CA ASP A 51 -5.94 10.32 -7.73
C ASP A 51 -5.87 9.77 -6.30
N LYS A 52 -5.39 10.61 -5.39
CA LYS A 52 -5.40 10.35 -3.95
C LYS A 52 -6.83 10.15 -3.45
N ILE A 53 -7.04 9.06 -2.71
CA ILE A 53 -8.35 8.71 -2.14
C ILE A 53 -8.35 8.72 -0.62
N LYS A 54 -9.52 8.90 -0.02
CA LYS A 54 -9.70 8.71 1.42
C LYS A 54 -10.05 7.26 1.72
N TYR A 55 -9.11 6.51 2.30
CA TYR A 55 -9.27 5.08 2.55
C TYR A 55 -10.48 4.78 3.43
N HIS A 56 -10.74 5.60 4.46
CA HIS A 56 -11.91 5.43 5.32
C HIS A 56 -13.24 5.53 4.55
N GLU A 57 -13.34 6.43 3.58
CA GLU A 57 -14.56 6.62 2.81
C GLU A 57 -14.78 5.43 1.87
N GLU A 58 -13.74 4.97 1.17
CA GLU A 58 -13.84 3.83 0.25
C GLU A 58 -14.11 2.51 0.99
N ILE A 59 -13.42 2.24 2.10
CA ILE A 59 -13.69 1.06 2.94
C ILE A 59 -15.14 1.08 3.45
N LYS A 60 -15.63 2.24 3.89
CA LYS A 60 -17.02 2.39 4.35
C LYS A 60 -18.02 2.12 3.22
N LYS A 61 -17.75 2.64 2.02
CA LYS A 61 -18.58 2.40 0.82
C LYS A 61 -18.62 0.91 0.45
N MET A 62 -17.46 0.26 0.36
CA MET A 62 -17.35 -1.17 0.04
C MET A 62 -18.04 -2.07 1.08
N THR A 63 -17.89 -1.75 2.36
CA THR A 63 -18.50 -2.53 3.45
C THR A 63 -20.01 -2.29 3.54
N ALA A 64 -20.49 -1.06 3.39
CA ALA A 64 -21.92 -0.75 3.38
C ALA A 64 -22.67 -1.43 2.22
N ALA A 65 -22.02 -1.61 1.07
CA ALA A 65 -22.58 -2.34 -0.07
C ALA A 65 -22.77 -3.84 0.22
N ARG A 66 -22.03 -4.43 1.17
CA ARG A 66 -22.01 -5.88 1.44
C ARG A 66 -22.64 -6.26 2.77
N VAL A 67 -22.67 -5.34 3.74
CA VAL A 67 -23.05 -5.62 5.13
C VAL A 67 -24.14 -4.65 5.59
N LYS A 68 -25.30 -5.20 5.96
CA LYS A 68 -26.44 -4.42 6.48
C LYS A 68 -26.34 -4.08 7.97
N ARG A 69 -25.51 -4.81 8.72
CA ARG A 69 -25.32 -4.64 10.17
C ARG A 69 -24.12 -3.75 10.47
N LYS A 70 -24.13 -3.12 11.64
CA LYS A 70 -23.00 -2.34 12.14
C LYS A 70 -21.74 -3.22 12.22
N ILE A 71 -20.65 -2.74 11.64
CA ILE A 71 -19.34 -3.38 11.71
C ILE A 71 -18.84 -3.30 13.15
N ARG A 72 -18.29 -4.40 13.65
CA ARG A 72 -17.68 -4.45 14.99
C ARG A 72 -16.50 -3.48 15.09
N ASN A 73 -16.26 -2.90 16.26
CA ASN A 73 -15.20 -1.90 16.45
C ASN A 73 -13.78 -2.47 16.26
N ASP A 74 -13.60 -3.75 16.57
CA ASP A 74 -12.38 -4.55 16.46
C ASP A 74 -12.28 -5.29 15.10
N ALA A 75 -13.11 -4.91 14.12
CA ALA A 75 -13.07 -5.55 12.80
C ALA A 75 -11.72 -5.29 12.15
N VAL A 76 -11.16 -6.34 11.55
CA VAL A 76 -10.12 -6.15 10.54
C VAL A 76 -10.81 -5.61 9.30
N LEU A 77 -10.48 -4.37 8.93
CA LEU A 77 -11.09 -3.68 7.80
C LEU A 77 -10.25 -3.83 6.52
N VAL A 78 -8.93 -3.98 6.67
CA VAL A 78 -7.99 -4.11 5.57
C VAL A 78 -6.99 -5.23 5.89
N ALA A 79 -6.74 -6.09 4.90
CA ALA A 79 -5.58 -6.96 4.87
C ALA A 79 -4.62 -6.38 3.82
N GLU A 80 -3.56 -5.72 4.27
CA GLU A 80 -2.56 -5.14 3.39
C GLU A 80 -1.52 -6.19 3.06
N PHE A 81 -1.12 -6.28 1.79
CA PHE A 81 -0.03 -7.13 1.35
C PHE A 81 1.14 -6.26 0.92
N PHE A 82 2.26 -6.39 1.62
CA PHE A 82 3.55 -5.88 1.18
C PHE A 82 4.16 -6.88 0.21
N VAL A 83 4.34 -6.46 -1.04
CA VAL A 83 4.99 -7.25 -2.09
C VAL A 83 6.32 -6.59 -2.43
N SER A 84 7.40 -7.37 -2.44
CA SER A 84 8.73 -6.92 -2.84
C SER A 84 9.61 -8.13 -3.17
N ALA A 85 10.91 -7.92 -3.31
CA ALA A 85 11.91 -8.97 -3.48
C ALA A 85 13.22 -8.61 -2.78
N SER A 86 14.17 -9.54 -2.76
CA SER A 86 15.55 -9.26 -2.33
C SER A 86 16.09 -7.99 -3.03
N PRO A 87 16.77 -7.07 -2.31
CA PRO A 87 17.26 -5.82 -2.89
C PRO A 87 18.10 -6.01 -4.15
N GLU A 88 18.96 -7.04 -4.18
CA GLU A 88 19.82 -7.35 -5.32
C GLU A 88 19.01 -7.75 -6.56
N TYR A 89 17.82 -8.32 -6.38
CA TYR A 89 16.91 -8.64 -7.47
C TYR A 89 16.16 -7.40 -7.96
N MET A 90 15.61 -6.61 -7.03
CA MET A 90 14.84 -5.42 -7.38
C MET A 90 15.72 -4.34 -8.05
N HIS A 91 16.95 -4.13 -7.55
CA HIS A 91 17.89 -3.16 -8.10
C HIS A 91 18.50 -3.57 -9.44
N ALA A 92 18.47 -4.86 -9.79
CA ALA A 92 18.92 -5.32 -11.10
C ALA A 92 17.88 -5.08 -12.21
N MET A 93 16.62 -4.85 -11.84
CA MET A 93 15.53 -4.55 -12.79
C MET A 93 15.50 -3.06 -13.14
N SER A 94 15.25 -2.77 -14.40
CA SER A 94 14.89 -1.42 -14.88
C SER A 94 13.55 -0.96 -14.28
N PRO A 95 13.25 0.36 -14.28
CA PRO A 95 11.96 0.86 -13.77
C PRO A 95 10.73 0.21 -14.43
N ASP A 96 10.80 -0.08 -15.73
CA ASP A 96 9.71 -0.73 -16.47
C ASP A 96 9.53 -2.20 -16.06
N GLU A 97 10.62 -2.91 -15.82
CA GLU A 97 10.59 -4.29 -15.30
C GLU A 97 10.06 -4.33 -13.87
N GLN A 98 10.44 -3.38 -13.02
CA GLN A 98 9.88 -3.24 -11.68
C GLN A 98 8.38 -2.97 -11.73
N ARG A 99 7.93 -2.07 -12.62
CA ARG A 99 6.50 -1.79 -12.81
C ARG A 99 5.73 -3.05 -13.23
N LYS A 100 6.22 -3.78 -14.23
CA LYS A 100 5.62 -5.05 -14.68
C LYS A 100 5.60 -6.11 -13.57
N TYR A 101 6.64 -6.15 -12.73
CA TYR A 101 6.68 -7.05 -11.58
C TYR A 101 5.53 -6.79 -10.61
N PHE A 102 5.29 -5.52 -10.25
CA PHE A 102 4.19 -5.16 -9.35
C PHE A 102 2.81 -5.30 -10.00
N GLU A 103 2.69 -5.01 -11.29
CA GLU A 103 1.46 -5.22 -12.07
C GLU A 103 1.07 -6.71 -12.10
N ALA A 104 2.04 -7.60 -12.37
CA ALA A 104 1.82 -9.04 -12.34
C ALA A 104 1.53 -9.60 -10.93
N ALA A 105 1.92 -8.90 -9.87
CA ALA A 105 1.60 -9.27 -8.49
C ALA A 105 0.23 -8.76 -8.04
N LEU A 106 -0.35 -7.80 -8.77
CA LEU A 106 -1.67 -7.23 -8.51
C LEU A 106 -2.79 -8.04 -9.17
N ASP A 107 -2.53 -8.60 -10.35
CA ASP A 107 -3.42 -9.51 -11.11
C ASP A 107 -3.68 -10.83 -10.36
#